data_AF-A0A6F8PQT3-F1
#
_entry.id   AF-A0A6F8PQT3-F1
#
_cell.length_a   1.000
_cell.length_b   1.000
_cell.length_c   1.000
_cell.angle_alpha   90.00
_cell.angle_beta   90.00
_cell.angle_gamma   90.00
#
_symmetry.space_group_name_H-M   'P 1'
#
loop_
_entity.id
_entity.type
_entity.pdbx_description
1 polymer ?
#
loop_
_entity_poly.entity_id
_entity_poly.type
_entity_poly.pdbx_seq_one_letter_code
_entity_poly.pdbx_strand_id
1 'polypeptide(L)'
;MNTTEFKAALEAFPDADYQAILDGATLTVVQDKGLGLGKTESAFVIYELGDESFDSVAELKAHLIATAEPTLKEYYQFNPLSREYFQARLTHYMNELGYMAFTAMPKVPAEYVIFVEDGEVIVEDRTSPRFKYGMYLTLDQDYQPAARENKVKNWIQSGTAYGDYISVNVCRYSALE
;
A
#
# COMPACT_ATOMS: atom_id res chain seq x y z
N MET A 1 0.35 2.20 -3.96
CA MET A 1 0.43 3.11 -5.12
C MET A 1 -0.58 4.20 -4.85
N ASN A 2 -0.16 5.46 -4.80
CA ASN A 2 -1.11 6.56 -4.62
C ASN A 2 -1.80 6.96 -5.94
N THR A 3 -2.80 7.83 -5.83
CA THR A 3 -3.56 8.38 -6.96
C THR A 3 -2.68 9.03 -8.04
N THR A 4 -1.62 9.74 -7.66
CA THR A 4 -0.71 10.37 -8.62
C THR A 4 0.08 9.32 -9.40
N GLU A 5 0.65 8.33 -8.71
CA GLU A 5 1.37 7.21 -9.31
C GLU A 5 0.46 6.38 -10.22
N PHE A 6 -0.79 6.15 -9.82
CA PHE A 6 -1.76 5.40 -10.62
C PHE A 6 -2.17 6.13 -11.89
N LYS A 7 -2.44 7.44 -11.82
CA LYS A 7 -2.72 8.26 -13.01
C LYS A 7 -1.54 8.23 -13.97
N ALA A 8 -0.31 8.37 -13.45
CA ALA A 8 0.88 8.27 -14.28
C ALA A 8 1.03 6.87 -14.90
N ALA A 9 0.70 5.81 -14.17
CA ALA A 9 0.72 4.44 -14.68
C ALA A 9 -0.34 4.22 -15.78
N LEU A 10 -1.55 4.77 -15.64
CA LEU A 10 -2.58 4.78 -16.69
C LEU A 10 -2.11 5.56 -17.92
N GLU A 11 -1.53 6.74 -17.74
CA GLU A 11 -0.99 7.53 -18.84
C GLU A 11 0.07 6.77 -19.64
N ALA A 12 0.95 6.04 -18.94
CA ALA A 12 2.00 5.22 -19.52
C ALA A 12 1.54 3.83 -20.01
N PHE A 13 0.30 3.42 -19.70
CA PHE A 13 -0.21 2.10 -20.06
C PHE A 13 -0.43 2.01 -21.58
N PRO A 14 0.07 0.95 -22.26
CA PRO A 14 -0.01 0.84 -23.71
C PRO A 14 -1.46 0.83 -24.23
N ASP A 15 -1.71 1.50 -25.36
CA ASP A 15 -3.01 1.48 -26.02
C ASP A 15 -3.46 0.06 -26.41
N ALA A 16 -2.51 -0.82 -26.73
CA ALA A 16 -2.80 -2.23 -27.00
C ALA A 16 -3.36 -2.97 -25.76
N ASP A 17 -2.91 -2.58 -24.57
CA ASP A 17 -3.41 -3.18 -23.33
C ASP A 17 -4.78 -2.61 -22.96
N TYR A 18 -5.03 -1.33 -23.23
CA TYR A 18 -6.39 -0.78 -23.17
C TYR A 18 -7.35 -1.46 -24.14
N GLN A 19 -6.91 -1.77 -25.36
CA GLN A 19 -7.71 -2.53 -26.30
C GLN A 19 -8.05 -3.92 -25.75
N ALA A 20 -7.09 -4.59 -25.12
CA ALA A 20 -7.35 -5.89 -24.48
C ALA A 20 -8.42 -5.80 -23.38
N ILE A 21 -8.51 -4.68 -22.64
CA ILE A 21 -9.58 -4.45 -21.65
C ILE A 21 -10.94 -4.32 -22.34
N LEU A 22 -11.03 -3.58 -23.45
CA LEU A 22 -12.25 -3.51 -24.26
C LEU A 22 -12.65 -4.88 -24.82
N ASP A 23 -11.67 -5.74 -25.08
CA ASP A 23 -11.88 -7.12 -25.55
C ASP A 23 -12.16 -8.11 -24.39
N GLY A 24 -12.28 -7.63 -23.14
CA GLY A 24 -12.70 -8.41 -21.97
C GLY A 24 -11.60 -8.80 -20.98
N ALA A 25 -10.38 -8.25 -21.10
CA ALA A 25 -9.36 -8.37 -20.06
C ALA A 25 -9.68 -7.48 -18.85
N THR A 26 -9.08 -7.79 -17.69
CA THR A 26 -9.17 -6.95 -16.50
C THR A 26 -7.89 -6.16 -16.29
N LEU A 27 -8.01 -4.98 -15.69
CA LEU A 27 -6.87 -4.19 -15.22
C LEU A 27 -6.50 -4.67 -13.81
N THR A 28 -5.21 -4.91 -13.59
CA THR A 28 -4.67 -5.41 -12.32
C THR A 28 -3.56 -4.51 -11.79
N VAL A 29 -3.42 -4.46 -10.47
CA VAL A 29 -2.29 -3.78 -9.80
C VAL A 29 -1.14 -4.77 -9.60
N VAL A 30 0.04 -4.42 -10.12
CA VAL A 30 1.24 -5.25 -10.00
C VAL A 30 2.14 -4.68 -8.91
N GLN A 31 2.12 -5.32 -7.73
CA GLN A 31 2.96 -4.99 -6.58
C GLN A 31 2.94 -3.50 -6.18
N ASP A 32 1.82 -2.82 -6.41
CA ASP A 32 1.65 -1.38 -6.20
C ASP A 32 2.71 -0.50 -6.90
N LYS A 33 3.33 -1.02 -7.98
CA LYS A 33 4.35 -0.31 -8.75
C LYS A 33 3.93 0.00 -10.18
N GLY A 34 2.87 -0.65 -10.65
CA GLY A 34 2.37 -0.48 -12.00
C GLY A 34 1.11 -1.28 -12.25
N LEU A 35 0.77 -1.34 -13.53
CA LEU A 35 -0.46 -1.95 -14.02
C LEU A 35 -0.13 -3.13 -14.92
N GLY A 36 -1.07 -4.08 -14.96
CA GLY A 36 -1.00 -5.24 -15.84
C GLY A 36 -2.39 -5.70 -16.25
N LEU A 37 -2.42 -6.70 -17.12
CA LEU A 37 -3.65 -7.34 -17.56
C LEU A 37 -3.88 -8.65 -16.82
N GLY A 38 -5.14 -8.93 -16.53
CA GLY A 38 -5.60 -10.16 -15.92
C GLY A 38 -6.88 -10.68 -16.55
N LYS A 39 -7.44 -11.69 -15.89
CA LYS A 39 -8.80 -12.21 -16.07
C LYS A 39 -9.65 -11.81 -14.86
N THR A 40 -10.96 -11.95 -14.93
CA THR A 40 -11.90 -11.71 -13.81
C THR A 40 -11.46 -12.38 -12.51
N GLU A 41 -11.03 -13.64 -12.57
CA GLU A 41 -10.59 -14.42 -11.39
C GLU A 41 -9.14 -14.13 -10.96
N SER A 42 -8.49 -13.12 -11.55
CA SER A 42 -7.11 -12.80 -11.19
C SER A 42 -7.06 -12.09 -9.84
N ALA A 43 -6.00 -12.33 -9.08
CA ALA A 43 -5.76 -11.54 -7.88
C ALA A 43 -5.49 -10.07 -8.26
N PHE A 44 -5.86 -9.15 -7.37
CA PHE A 44 -5.54 -7.72 -7.47
C PHE A 44 -6.14 -7.02 -8.70
N VAL A 45 -7.32 -7.47 -9.16
CA VAL A 45 -8.13 -6.74 -10.13
C VAL A 45 -8.55 -5.40 -9.52
N ILE A 46 -8.27 -4.32 -10.24
CA ILE A 46 -8.65 -2.95 -9.87
C ILE A 46 -9.76 -2.40 -10.76
N TYR A 47 -9.89 -2.93 -11.98
CA TYR A 47 -10.97 -2.56 -12.89
C TYR A 47 -11.31 -3.72 -13.82
N GLU A 48 -12.60 -3.92 -14.04
CA GLU A 48 -13.14 -4.78 -15.08
C GLU A 48 -14.28 -4.04 -15.79
N LEU A 49 -14.45 -4.31 -17.08
CA LEU A 49 -15.40 -3.58 -17.92
C LEU A 49 -16.86 -3.78 -17.49
N GLY A 50 -17.22 -4.99 -17.03
CA GLY A 50 -18.58 -5.33 -16.64
C GLY A 50 -19.60 -5.06 -17.75
N ASP A 51 -20.62 -4.27 -17.44
CA ASP A 51 -21.67 -3.82 -18.39
C ASP A 51 -21.35 -2.45 -19.04
N GLU A 52 -20.22 -1.83 -18.69
CA GLU A 52 -19.81 -0.56 -19.29
C GLU A 52 -19.38 -0.75 -20.75
N SER A 53 -19.65 0.25 -21.59
CA SER A 53 -19.23 0.25 -22.99
C SER A 53 -18.55 1.56 -23.32
N PHE A 54 -17.41 1.50 -23.99
CA PHE A 54 -16.67 2.64 -24.48
C PHE A 54 -16.51 2.54 -25.99
N ASP A 55 -16.64 3.65 -26.69
CA ASP A 55 -16.52 3.71 -28.15
C ASP A 55 -15.05 3.68 -28.61
N SER A 56 -14.10 3.92 -27.69
CA SER A 56 -12.68 3.93 -28.00
C SER A 56 -11.76 3.71 -26.79
N VAL A 57 -10.51 3.32 -27.07
CA VAL A 57 -9.41 3.27 -26.09
C VAL A 57 -9.20 4.62 -25.40
N ALA A 58 -9.30 5.73 -26.13
CA ALA A 58 -9.12 7.06 -25.58
C ALA A 58 -10.20 7.40 -24.55
N GLU A 59 -11.44 6.97 -24.78
CA GLU A 59 -12.56 7.17 -23.87
C GLU A 59 -12.40 6.34 -22.59
N LEU A 60 -12.07 5.05 -22.72
CA LEU A 60 -11.76 4.18 -21.57
C LEU A 60 -10.62 4.77 -20.72
N LYS A 61 -9.53 5.20 -21.36
CA LYS A 61 -8.39 5.82 -20.68
C LYS A 61 -8.80 7.09 -19.93
N ALA A 62 -9.56 7.98 -20.58
CA ALA A 62 -10.05 9.20 -19.96
C ALA A 62 -10.98 8.92 -18.77
N HIS A 63 -11.86 7.92 -18.90
CA HIS A 63 -12.72 7.46 -17.82
C HIS A 63 -11.89 7.00 -16.62
N LEU A 64 -10.96 6.06 -16.81
CA LEU A 64 -10.12 5.52 -15.73
C LEU A 64 -9.27 6.59 -15.04
N ILE A 65 -8.77 7.58 -15.78
CA ILE A 65 -8.03 8.71 -15.20
C ILE A 65 -8.96 9.62 -14.37
N ALA A 66 -10.19 9.84 -14.84
CA ALA A 66 -11.18 10.66 -14.15
C ALA A 66 -11.67 9.99 -12.85
N THR A 67 -11.81 8.67 -12.85
CA THR A 67 -12.25 7.86 -11.70
C THR A 67 -11.10 7.30 -10.86
N ALA A 68 -9.84 7.63 -11.18
CA ALA A 68 -8.66 7.02 -10.56
C ALA A 68 -8.65 7.05 -9.01
N GLU A 69 -9.04 8.17 -8.40
CA GLU A 69 -9.05 8.32 -6.94
C GLU A 69 -10.10 7.43 -6.26
N PRO A 70 -11.40 7.50 -6.61
CA PRO A 70 -12.39 6.58 -6.04
C PRO A 70 -12.07 5.11 -6.35
N THR A 71 -11.58 4.79 -7.54
CA THR A 71 -11.19 3.41 -7.92
C THR A 71 -10.09 2.86 -7.02
N LEU A 72 -9.00 3.61 -6.78
CA LEU A 72 -7.96 3.14 -5.84
C LEU A 72 -8.46 3.02 -4.41
N LYS A 73 -9.29 3.98 -3.98
CA LYS A 73 -9.83 3.98 -2.62
C LYS A 73 -10.68 2.73 -2.38
N GLU A 74 -11.51 2.35 -3.34
CA GLU A 74 -12.27 1.11 -3.29
C GLU A 74 -11.35 -0.11 -3.32
N TYR A 75 -10.37 -0.14 -4.21
CA TYR A 75 -9.40 -1.22 -4.30
C TYR A 75 -8.68 -1.49 -2.96
N TYR A 76 -8.17 -0.46 -2.29
CA TYR A 76 -7.44 -0.60 -1.02
C TYR A 76 -8.32 -0.78 0.22
N GLN A 77 -9.65 -0.72 0.09
CA GLN A 77 -10.55 -1.19 1.15
C GLN A 77 -10.42 -2.69 1.34
N PHE A 78 -10.23 -3.43 0.25
CA PHE A 78 -10.24 -4.89 0.24
C PHE A 78 -8.88 -5.51 -0.03
N ASN A 79 -7.97 -4.77 -0.65
CA ASN A 79 -6.64 -5.27 -0.98
C ASN A 79 -5.58 -4.62 -0.09
N PRO A 80 -4.71 -5.40 0.57
CA PRO A 80 -3.57 -4.84 1.27
C PRO A 80 -2.54 -4.29 0.28
N LEU A 81 -1.70 -3.38 0.75
CA LEU A 81 -0.44 -3.09 0.07
C LEU A 81 0.36 -4.38 -0.10
N SER A 82 1.03 -4.52 -1.23
CA SER A 82 2.07 -5.51 -1.43
C SER A 82 3.19 -5.34 -0.42
N ARG A 83 3.80 -6.46 -0.05
CA ARG A 83 4.91 -6.50 0.90
C ARG A 83 6.07 -5.63 0.41
N GLU A 84 6.39 -5.72 -0.88
CA GLU A 84 7.51 -5.02 -1.50
C GLU A 84 7.32 -3.51 -1.43
N TYR A 85 6.12 -3.01 -1.73
CA TYR A 85 5.82 -1.59 -1.66
C TYR A 85 5.82 -1.08 -0.22
N PHE A 86 5.11 -1.77 0.67
CA PHE A 86 5.09 -1.43 2.10
C PHE A 86 6.50 -1.35 2.69
N GLN A 87 7.32 -2.37 2.44
CA GLN A 87 8.70 -2.44 2.93
C GLN A 87 9.55 -1.30 2.37
N ALA A 88 9.44 -0.99 1.07
CA ALA A 88 10.19 0.09 0.44
C ALA A 88 9.83 1.46 1.02
N ARG A 89 8.53 1.75 1.16
CA ARG A 89 8.03 3.01 1.73
C ARG A 89 8.40 3.17 3.20
N LEU A 90 8.24 2.12 3.99
CA LEU A 90 8.65 2.16 5.39
C LEU A 90 10.16 2.36 5.54
N THR A 91 10.97 1.66 4.74
CA THR A 91 12.44 1.83 4.75
C THR A 91 12.83 3.26 4.39
N HIS A 92 12.14 3.88 3.42
CA HIS A 92 12.35 5.28 3.06
C HIS A 92 12.14 6.21 4.26
N TYR A 93 11.01 6.10 4.96
CA TYR A 93 10.74 6.90 6.16
C TYR A 93 11.75 6.64 7.28
N MET A 94 12.21 5.40 7.48
CA MET A 94 13.20 5.10 8.50
C MET A 94 14.60 5.65 8.18
N ASN A 95 14.95 5.77 6.90
CA ASN A 95 16.18 6.44 6.49
C ASN A 95 16.09 7.96 6.72
N GLU A 96 14.91 8.55 6.55
CA GLU A 96 14.69 9.99 6.74
C GLU A 96 14.58 10.38 8.22
N LEU A 97 13.76 9.65 8.99
CA LEU A 97 13.39 9.98 10.37
C LEU A 97 14.20 9.20 11.42
N GLY A 98 14.97 8.20 10.98
CA GLY A 98 15.78 7.35 11.83
C GLY A 98 15.04 6.10 12.31
N TYR A 99 15.66 4.93 12.14
CA TYR A 99 15.11 3.62 12.51
C TYR A 99 14.62 3.54 13.95
N MET A 100 15.38 4.11 14.90
CA MET A 100 15.04 4.04 16.32
C MET A 100 13.75 4.81 16.65
N ALA A 101 13.37 5.80 15.86
CA ALA A 101 12.21 6.64 16.12
C ALA A 101 10.87 5.85 16.06
N PHE A 102 10.88 4.67 15.42
CA PHE A 102 9.74 3.76 15.25
C PHE A 102 9.68 2.65 16.30
N THR A 103 10.35 2.80 17.44
CA THR A 103 10.35 1.78 18.49
C THR A 103 9.96 2.33 19.84
N ALA A 104 9.21 1.54 20.60
CA ALA A 104 8.95 1.77 22.01
C ALA A 104 9.71 0.76 22.87
N MET A 105 10.21 1.23 24.02
CA MET A 105 10.84 0.45 25.09
C MET A 105 10.07 0.70 26.40
N PRO A 106 10.28 -0.08 27.48
CA PRO A 106 9.50 0.00 28.73
C PRO A 106 9.37 1.39 29.39
N LYS A 107 10.19 2.37 29.00
CA LYS A 107 10.13 3.77 29.47
C LYS A 107 10.26 4.83 28.38
N VAL A 108 10.45 4.41 27.13
CA VAL A 108 10.70 5.30 26.00
C VAL A 108 9.65 5.00 24.94
N PRO A 109 8.60 5.82 24.78
CA PRO A 109 7.59 5.55 23.78
C PRO A 109 8.15 5.85 22.39
N ALA A 110 7.56 5.27 21.35
CA ALA A 110 7.92 5.60 19.96
C ALA A 110 7.75 7.10 19.70
N GLU A 111 8.56 7.66 18.80
CA GLU A 111 8.46 9.05 18.34
C GLU A 111 7.50 9.16 17.16
N TYR A 112 7.55 8.16 16.28
CA TYR A 112 6.68 8.01 15.13
C TYR A 112 5.94 6.67 15.15
N VAL A 113 4.74 6.69 14.57
CA VAL A 113 3.94 5.50 14.32
C VAL A 113 3.54 5.41 12.86
N ILE A 114 3.20 4.21 12.42
CA ILE A 114 2.90 3.86 11.04
C ILE A 114 1.41 3.59 10.90
N PHE A 115 0.81 4.18 9.87
CA PHE A 115 -0.52 3.87 9.37
C PHE A 115 -0.43 3.47 7.90
N VAL A 116 -1.46 2.76 7.43
CA VAL A 116 -1.63 2.48 6.01
C VAL A 116 -3.05 2.87 5.64
N GLU A 117 -3.18 3.80 4.69
CA GLU A 117 -4.46 4.34 4.24
C GLU A 117 -4.40 4.63 2.74
N ASP A 118 -5.48 4.30 2.02
CA ASP A 118 -5.69 4.63 0.61
C ASP A 118 -4.46 4.34 -0.28
N GLY A 119 -3.78 3.22 -0.03
CA GLY A 119 -2.63 2.80 -0.84
C GLY A 119 -1.29 3.43 -0.47
N GLU A 120 -1.21 4.11 0.67
CA GLU A 120 -0.01 4.78 1.16
C GLU A 120 0.38 4.37 2.57
N VAL A 121 1.69 4.41 2.83
CA VAL A 121 2.24 4.30 4.18
C VAL A 121 2.35 5.71 4.74
N ILE A 122 1.67 5.98 5.84
CA ILE A 122 1.65 7.29 6.50
C ILE A 122 2.42 7.18 7.82
N VAL A 123 3.27 8.17 8.07
CA VAL A 123 4.00 8.28 9.33
C VAL A 123 3.55 9.52 10.07
N GLU A 124 3.21 9.34 11.35
CA GLU A 124 2.75 10.44 12.20
C GLU A 124 3.50 10.48 13.53
N ASP A 125 3.69 11.69 14.03
CA ASP A 125 4.27 11.93 15.34
C ASP A 125 3.18 12.04 16.43
N ARG A 126 3.64 12.27 17.66
CA ARG A 126 2.79 12.36 18.86
C ARG A 126 1.77 13.50 18.84
N THR A 127 1.88 14.46 17.94
CA THR A 127 0.89 15.54 17.82
C THR A 127 -0.41 15.04 17.20
N SER A 128 -0.35 13.89 16.51
CA SER A 128 -1.52 13.27 15.92
C SER A 128 -2.50 12.73 16.98
N PRO A 129 -3.82 13.02 16.84
CA PRO A 129 -4.84 12.47 17.74
C PRO A 129 -4.98 10.94 17.62
N ARG A 130 -4.53 10.35 16.51
CA ARG A 130 -4.60 8.91 16.28
C ARG A 130 -3.30 8.17 16.65
N PHE A 131 -2.25 8.86 17.07
CA PHE A 131 -0.92 8.29 17.36
C PHE A 131 -0.96 6.98 18.18
N LYS A 132 -1.82 6.91 19.20
CA LYS A 132 -1.98 5.74 20.07
C LYS A 132 -2.45 4.45 19.37
N TYR A 133 -2.95 4.55 18.15
CA TYR A 133 -3.44 3.43 17.35
C TYR A 133 -2.47 3.00 16.24
N GLY A 134 -1.39 3.76 16.03
CA GLY A 134 -0.45 3.47 14.96
C GLY A 134 0.49 2.33 15.32
N MET A 135 1.02 1.69 14.30
CA MET A 135 1.95 0.56 14.43
C MET A 135 3.38 1.06 14.68
N TYR A 136 4.09 0.40 15.59
CA TYR A 136 5.50 0.61 15.88
C TYR A 136 6.08 -0.66 16.50
N LEU A 137 7.40 -0.82 16.48
CA LEU A 137 8.05 -1.98 17.07
C LEU A 137 8.16 -1.83 18.59
N THR A 138 7.50 -2.69 19.35
CA THR A 138 7.67 -2.75 20.81
C THR A 138 8.84 -3.66 21.17
N LEU A 139 9.73 -3.16 22.03
CA LEU A 139 10.89 -3.87 22.55
C LEU A 139 10.66 -4.19 24.03
N ASP A 140 11.01 -5.42 24.42
CA ASP A 140 10.77 -6.01 25.74
C ASP A 140 11.72 -5.48 26.84
N GLN A 141 12.85 -4.92 26.43
CA GLN A 141 13.88 -4.42 27.33
C GLN A 141 14.58 -3.19 26.73
N ASP A 142 15.37 -2.50 27.55
CA ASP A 142 16.16 -1.37 27.12
C ASP A 142 17.40 -1.86 26.36
N TYR A 143 17.36 -1.73 25.03
CA TYR A 143 18.48 -2.08 24.16
C TYR A 143 19.41 -0.88 23.95
N GLN A 144 20.71 -1.16 23.84
CA GLN A 144 21.70 -0.16 23.39
C GLN A 144 21.37 0.31 21.95
N PRO A 145 21.69 1.55 21.56
CA PRO A 145 21.29 2.14 20.28
C PRO A 145 21.55 1.26 19.06
N ALA A 146 22.74 0.65 18.95
CA ALA A 146 23.08 -0.23 17.83
C ALA A 146 22.23 -1.51 17.79
N ALA A 147 21.93 -2.09 18.95
CA ALA A 147 21.06 -3.27 19.04
C ALA A 147 19.60 -2.91 18.70
N ARG A 148 19.14 -1.73 19.16
CA ARG A 148 17.82 -1.19 18.83
C ARG A 148 17.65 -1.03 17.32
N GLU A 149 18.59 -0.35 16.66
CA GLU A 149 18.59 -0.17 15.22
C GLU A 149 18.56 -1.51 14.45
N ASN A 150 19.38 -2.48 14.87
CA ASN A 150 19.38 -3.81 14.26
C ASN A 150 18.04 -4.56 14.43
N LYS A 151 17.37 -4.40 15.58
CA LYS A 151 16.03 -4.98 15.80
C LYS A 151 15.01 -4.38 14.83
N VAL A 152 15.05 -3.07 14.60
CA VAL A 152 14.15 -2.42 13.62
C VAL A 152 14.43 -2.88 12.20
N LYS A 153 15.71 -2.94 11.80
CA LYS A 153 16.09 -3.46 10.48
C LYS A 153 15.61 -4.89 10.29
N ASN A 154 15.78 -5.75 11.29
CA ASN A 154 15.29 -7.12 11.25
C ASN A 154 13.76 -7.19 11.19
N TRP A 155 13.05 -6.34 11.93
CA TRP A 155 11.59 -6.26 11.90
C TRP A 155 11.04 -5.99 10.50
N ILE A 156 11.69 -5.08 9.76
CA ILE A 156 11.36 -4.79 8.36
C ILE A 156 11.76 -5.95 7.44
N GLN A 157 13.03 -6.36 7.49
CA GLN A 157 13.61 -7.30 6.51
C GLN A 157 13.03 -8.71 6.61
N SER A 158 12.71 -9.16 7.82
CA SER A 158 12.08 -10.47 8.04
C SER A 158 10.64 -10.54 7.53
N GLY A 159 10.00 -9.39 7.31
CA GLY A 159 8.58 -9.30 6.98
C GLY A 159 7.67 -9.26 8.22
N THR A 160 8.21 -9.26 9.44
CA THR A 160 7.39 -9.12 10.66
C THR A 160 6.59 -7.82 10.66
N ALA A 161 7.19 -6.70 10.23
CA ALA A 161 6.48 -5.42 10.10
C ALA A 161 5.28 -5.49 9.14
N TYR A 162 5.41 -6.27 8.07
CA TYR A 162 4.30 -6.51 7.14
C TYR A 162 3.23 -7.41 7.76
N GLY A 163 3.64 -8.45 8.49
CA GLY A 163 2.74 -9.30 9.27
C GLY A 163 1.94 -8.51 10.30
N ASP A 164 2.56 -7.56 11.00
CA ASP A 164 1.89 -6.67 11.94
C ASP A 164 0.89 -5.75 11.23
N TYR A 165 1.26 -5.19 10.07
CA TYR A 165 0.35 -4.40 9.24
C TYR A 165 -0.90 -5.20 8.83
N ILE A 166 -0.72 -6.42 8.32
CA ILE A 166 -1.84 -7.29 7.95
C ILE A 166 -2.67 -7.62 9.19
N SER A 167 -2.03 -7.96 10.32
CA SER A 167 -2.68 -8.35 11.58
C SER A 167 -3.61 -7.27 12.12
N VAL A 168 -3.21 -6.00 12.03
CA VAL A 168 -4.03 -4.85 12.46
C VAL A 168 -5.24 -4.63 11.54
N ASN A 169 -5.16 -5.11 10.29
CA ASN A 169 -6.21 -4.93 9.28
C ASN A 169 -6.92 -6.24 8.90
N VAL A 170 -6.76 -7.32 9.69
CA VAL A 170 -7.33 -8.65 9.39
C VAL A 170 -8.83 -8.55 9.14
N CYS A 171 -9.59 -7.85 9.99
CA CYS A 171 -11.04 -7.70 9.78
C CYS A 171 -11.43 -6.99 8.47
N ARG A 172 -10.53 -6.21 7.85
CA ARG A 172 -10.76 -5.58 6.54
C ARG A 172 -10.44 -6.52 5.38
N TYR A 173 -9.43 -7.38 5.52
CA TYR A 173 -8.95 -8.26 4.45
C TYR A 173 -9.49 -9.70 4.53
N SER A 174 -10.11 -10.10 5.63
CA SER A 174 -10.72 -11.44 5.83
C SER A 174 -11.99 -11.69 5.02
N ALA A 175 -12.51 -10.72 4.27
CA ALA A 175 -13.66 -10.91 3.40
C ALA A 175 -13.31 -11.53 2.03
N LEU A 176 -12.03 -11.84 1.80
CA LEU A 176 -11.55 -12.57 0.62
C LEU A 176 -11.53 -14.09 0.95
N GLU A 177 -12.70 -14.70 1.07
CA GLU A 177 -12.90 -16.16 0.97
C GLU A 177 -13.60 -16.52 -0.34
#